data_AF-A0A1Q7M1Z3-F1
#
_entry.id   AF-A0A1Q7M1Z3-F1
#
_cell.length_a   1.000
_cell.length_b   1.000
_cell.length_c   1.000
_cell.angle_alpha   90.00
_cell.angle_beta   90.00
_cell.angle_gamma   90.00
#
_symmetry.space_group_name_H-M   'P 1'
#
loop_
_entity.id
_entity.type
_entity.pdbx_description
1 polymer ?
#
loop_
_entity_poly.entity_id
_entity_poly.type
_entity_poly.pdbx_seq_one_letter_code
_entity_poly.pdbx_strand_id
1 'polypeptide(L)'
;MFVLGHVGIGTRMLFGLRERLPARWLVLGCLLPDLIDKPLFYGLLWARGHPDGLISGSRSVAHSGIFALALLALALASRRPPLWAVFAGVATHLALDIGGELVVTPAADSSIWIAIFFPAFGCRFPKAPFHSIFEHLRLTAENLYVIAGELVGGAILLRAWRLRRKAQSS
;
A
#
# COMPACT_ATOMS: atom_id res chain seq x y z
N MET A 1 2.64 2.13 10.25
CA MET A 1 1.76 2.39 9.09
C MET A 1 2.41 3.43 8.19
N PHE A 2 2.17 3.38 6.87
CA PHE A 2 2.75 4.29 5.85
C PHE A 2 1.65 5.01 5.05
N VAL A 3 0.59 5.45 5.74
CA VAL A 3 -0.68 5.89 5.14
C VAL A 3 -0.52 7.21 4.36
N LEU A 4 0.04 8.25 4.98
CA LEU A 4 0.23 9.53 4.32
C LEU A 4 1.33 9.43 3.26
N GLY A 5 2.34 8.59 3.49
CA GLY A 5 3.33 8.23 2.49
C GLY A 5 2.67 7.66 1.23
N HIS A 6 1.86 6.62 1.37
CA HIS A 6 1.14 6.00 0.25
C HIS A 6 0.24 6.96 -0.50
N VAL A 7 -0.56 7.77 0.20
CA VAL A 7 -1.49 8.69 -0.47
C VAL A 7 -0.76 9.92 -1.02
N GLY A 8 0.05 10.57 -0.18
CA GLY A 8 0.74 11.82 -0.51
C GLY A 8 1.81 11.62 -1.59
N ILE A 9 2.73 10.69 -1.38
CA ILE A 9 3.79 10.40 -2.35
C ILE A 9 3.20 9.65 -3.55
N GLY A 10 2.41 8.61 -3.33
CA GLY A 10 1.85 7.77 -4.41
C GLY A 10 1.05 8.57 -5.43
N THR A 11 0.17 9.48 -4.98
CA THR A 11 -0.58 10.35 -5.92
C THR A 11 0.31 11.32 -6.72
N ARG A 12 1.52 11.63 -6.25
CA ARG A 12 2.48 12.51 -6.93
C ARG A 12 3.43 11.78 -7.87
N MET A 13 3.66 10.49 -7.68
CA MET A 13 4.44 9.66 -8.59
C MET A 13 3.81 9.59 -10.00
N LEU A 14 2.50 9.79 -10.10
CA LEU A 14 1.75 9.82 -11.36
C LEU A 14 1.82 11.20 -12.04
N PHE A 15 3.05 11.68 -12.33
CA PHE A 15 3.30 12.97 -12.97
C PHE A 15 2.41 13.19 -14.20
N GLY A 16 1.59 14.25 -14.19
CA GLY A 16 0.64 14.59 -15.26
C GLY A 16 -0.56 13.63 -15.40
N LEU A 17 -0.35 12.33 -15.21
CA LEU A 17 -1.40 11.30 -15.28
C LEU A 17 -2.45 11.45 -14.18
N ARG A 18 -2.05 11.90 -12.98
CA ARG A 18 -2.98 12.10 -11.86
C ARG A 18 -4.14 13.04 -12.21
N GLU A 19 -3.92 14.00 -13.09
CA GLU A 19 -4.91 15.04 -13.43
C GLU A 19 -6.02 14.50 -14.34
N ARG A 20 -5.75 13.36 -14.99
CA ARG A 20 -6.69 12.63 -15.84
C ARG A 20 -7.46 11.56 -15.05
N LEU A 21 -7.09 11.33 -13.79
CA LEU A 21 -7.65 10.27 -12.96
C LEU A 21 -8.55 10.87 -11.87
N PRO A 22 -9.74 10.28 -11.61
CA PRO A 22 -10.57 10.75 -10.51
C PRO A 22 -9.87 10.57 -9.15
N ALA A 23 -9.55 11.68 -8.48
CA ALA A 23 -8.74 11.70 -7.27
C ALA A 23 -9.23 10.77 -6.15
N ARG A 24 -10.56 10.69 -5.93
CA ARG A 24 -11.14 9.83 -4.87
C ARG A 24 -10.79 8.34 -5.06
N TRP A 25 -10.82 7.88 -6.31
CA TRP A 25 -10.55 6.49 -6.66
C TRP A 25 -9.06 6.18 -6.66
N LEU A 26 -8.24 7.19 -6.99
CA LEU A 26 -6.79 7.10 -6.87
C LEU A 26 -6.36 6.96 -5.40
N VAL A 27 -6.89 7.82 -4.53
CA VAL A 27 -6.65 7.73 -3.08
C VAL A 27 -7.12 6.39 -2.52
N LEU A 28 -8.30 5.91 -2.95
CA LEU A 28 -8.76 4.59 -2.58
C LEU A 28 -7.74 3.52 -3.00
N GLY A 29 -7.26 3.55 -4.24
CA GLY A 29 -6.25 2.61 -4.73
C GLY A 29 -4.95 2.64 -3.92
N CYS A 30 -4.48 3.83 -3.53
CA CYS A 30 -3.29 3.98 -2.67
C CYS A 30 -3.46 3.36 -1.27
N LEU A 31 -4.68 3.14 -0.81
CA LEU A 31 -4.98 2.57 0.51
C LEU A 31 -5.49 1.12 0.42
N LEU A 32 -5.96 0.70 -0.75
CA LEU A 32 -6.70 -0.53 -0.94
C LEU A 32 -5.91 -1.79 -0.51
N PRO A 33 -4.62 -1.94 -0.83
CA PRO A 33 -3.88 -3.13 -0.42
C PRO A 33 -3.83 -3.28 1.11
N ASP A 34 -3.51 -2.19 1.79
CA ASP A 34 -3.48 -2.11 3.25
C ASP A 34 -4.86 -2.33 3.89
N LEU A 35 -5.92 -1.77 3.31
CA LEU A 35 -7.29 -1.92 3.81
C LEU A 35 -7.82 -3.34 3.68
N ILE A 36 -7.25 -4.16 2.80
CA ILE A 36 -7.61 -5.57 2.66
C ILE A 36 -6.72 -6.43 3.55
N ASP A 37 -5.40 -6.33 3.38
CA ASP A 37 -4.48 -7.30 3.96
C ASP A 37 -4.29 -7.11 5.47
N LYS A 38 -4.28 -5.87 5.98
CA LYS A 38 -4.07 -5.63 7.42
C LYS A 38 -5.25 -6.09 8.27
N PRO A 39 -6.52 -5.75 7.96
CA PRO A 39 -7.66 -6.28 8.72
C PRO A 39 -7.75 -7.81 8.63
N LEU A 40 -7.44 -8.39 7.48
CA LEU A 40 -7.43 -9.83 7.29
C LEU A 40 -6.38 -10.50 8.19
N PHE A 41 -5.14 -9.98 8.19
CA PHE A 41 -4.07 -10.47 9.06
C PHE A 41 -4.43 -10.35 10.54
N TYR A 42 -4.85 -9.17 11.01
CA TYR A 42 -5.17 -8.97 12.42
C TYR A 42 -6.41 -9.73 12.88
N GLY A 43 -7.41 -9.89 12.01
CA GLY A 43 -8.57 -10.74 12.28
C GLY A 43 -8.16 -12.21 12.47
N LEU A 44 -7.27 -12.72 11.61
CA LEU A 44 -6.74 -14.09 11.74
C LEU A 44 -5.85 -14.25 12.98
N LEU A 45 -5.00 -13.26 13.27
CA LEU A 45 -4.15 -13.24 14.46
C LEU A 45 -5.01 -13.26 15.74
N TRP A 46 -6.07 -12.45 15.79
CA TRP A 46 -7.01 -12.43 16.91
C TRP A 46 -7.78 -13.75 17.06
N ALA A 47 -8.30 -14.28 15.94
CA ALA A 47 -9.17 -15.46 15.98
C ALA A 47 -8.41 -16.77 16.19
N ARG A 48 -7.14 -16.86 15.75
CA ARG A 48 -6.40 -18.13 15.69
C ARG A 48 -4.97 -18.08 16.24
N GLY A 49 -4.45 -16.90 16.61
CA GLY A 49 -3.09 -16.73 17.17
C GLY A 49 -1.95 -17.06 16.20
N HIS A 50 -2.20 -17.11 14.89
CA HIS A 50 -1.44 -17.98 13.97
C HIS A 50 -0.09 -17.42 13.45
N PRO A 51 1.02 -18.19 13.55
CA PRO A 51 2.30 -17.91 12.87
C PRO A 51 2.55 -18.68 11.56
N ASP A 52 1.75 -19.72 11.23
CA ASP A 52 2.02 -20.65 10.11
C ASP A 52 0.85 -20.87 9.13
N GLY A 53 -0.02 -19.88 8.95
CA GLY A 53 -1.10 -19.93 7.94
C GLY A 53 -0.63 -19.47 6.56
N LEU A 54 -1.42 -19.74 5.51
CA LEU A 54 -1.18 -19.20 4.15
C LEU A 54 -0.98 -17.67 4.19
N ILE A 55 -1.76 -17.00 5.02
CA ILE A 55 -1.67 -15.58 5.34
C ILE A 55 -0.99 -15.46 6.71
N SER A 56 0.34 -15.32 6.68
CA SER A 56 1.19 -15.24 7.87
C SER A 56 1.72 -13.82 8.13
N GLY A 57 1.29 -12.82 7.36
CA GLY A 57 1.75 -11.46 7.50
C GLY A 57 0.79 -10.41 6.94
N SER A 58 1.11 -9.14 7.16
CA SER A 58 0.29 -8.00 6.76
C SER A 58 0.33 -7.66 5.26
N ARG A 59 1.07 -8.44 4.47
CA ARG A 59 1.14 -8.37 3.01
C ARG A 59 0.68 -9.71 2.48
N SER A 60 -0.47 -9.74 1.82
CA SER A 60 -1.12 -10.98 1.37
C SER A 60 -1.64 -10.84 -0.06
N VAL A 61 -2.89 -11.21 -0.31
CA VAL A 61 -3.53 -11.21 -1.63
C VAL A 61 -3.49 -9.82 -2.25
N ALA A 62 -3.80 -8.76 -1.51
CA ALA A 62 -3.90 -7.43 -2.11
C ALA A 62 -2.53 -6.78 -2.42
N HIS A 63 -1.45 -7.30 -1.82
CA HIS A 63 -0.07 -6.99 -2.18
C HIS A 63 0.51 -7.92 -3.26
N SER A 64 -0.29 -8.83 -3.80
CA SER A 64 0.19 -9.77 -4.84
C SER A 64 0.18 -9.15 -6.23
N GLY A 65 1.10 -9.61 -7.08
CA GLY A 65 1.12 -9.27 -8.49
C GLY A 65 -0.14 -9.72 -9.21
N ILE A 66 -0.71 -10.86 -8.82
CA ILE A 66 -1.99 -11.35 -9.37
C ILE A 66 -3.13 -10.35 -9.10
N PHE A 67 -3.21 -9.80 -7.89
CA PHE A 67 -4.24 -8.80 -7.59
C PHE A 67 -4.08 -7.54 -8.43
N ALA A 68 -2.84 -7.04 -8.58
CA ALA A 68 -2.55 -5.90 -9.45
C ALA A 68 -2.89 -6.21 -10.92
N LEU A 69 -2.56 -7.40 -11.42
CA LEU A 69 -2.88 -7.85 -12.78
C LEU A 69 -4.39 -8.00 -12.99
N ALA A 70 -5.12 -8.51 -12.00
CA ALA A 70 -6.58 -8.61 -12.06
C ALA A 70 -7.23 -7.23 -12.14
N LEU A 71 -6.75 -6.26 -11.35
CA LEU A 71 -7.21 -4.87 -11.43
C LEU A 71 -6.87 -4.24 -12.80
N LEU A 72 -5.68 -4.50 -13.34
CA LEU A 72 -5.29 -4.04 -14.67
C LEU A 72 -6.20 -4.63 -15.75
N ALA A 73 -6.44 -5.94 -15.72
CA ALA A 73 -7.32 -6.63 -16.65
C ALA A 73 -8.75 -6.06 -16.58
N LEU A 74 -9.26 -5.79 -15.38
CA LEU A 74 -10.56 -5.18 -15.17
C LEU A 74 -10.62 -3.73 -15.70
N ALA A 75 -9.56 -2.94 -15.48
CA ALA A 75 -9.45 -1.58 -16.00
C ALA A 75 -9.41 -1.55 -17.54
N LEU A 76 -8.67 -2.48 -18.15
CA LEU A 76 -8.60 -2.65 -19.61
C LEU A 76 -9.94 -3.09 -20.20
N ALA A 77 -10.61 -4.08 -19.60
CA ALA A 77 -11.88 -4.62 -20.09
C ALA A 77 -13.03 -3.61 -19.97
N SER A 78 -13.10 -2.89 -18.85
CA SER A 78 -14.19 -1.93 -18.59
C SER A 78 -13.95 -0.55 -19.20
N ARG A 79 -12.68 -0.18 -19.42
CA ARG A 79 -12.25 1.16 -19.84
C ARG A 79 -12.77 2.32 -18.98
N ARG A 80 -13.15 2.04 -17.73
CA ARG A 80 -13.73 3.06 -16.83
C ARG A 80 -12.63 3.85 -16.12
N PRO A 81 -12.62 5.20 -16.17
CA PRO A 81 -11.62 6.02 -15.48
C PRO A 81 -11.44 5.73 -13.97
N PRO A 82 -12.49 5.41 -13.20
CA PRO A 82 -12.35 4.98 -11.80
C PRO A 82 -11.45 3.75 -11.60
N LEU A 83 -11.56 2.74 -12.47
CA LEU A 83 -10.80 1.50 -12.32
C LEU A 83 -9.32 1.71 -12.65
N TRP A 84 -9.03 2.55 -13.64
CA TRP A 84 -7.68 3.02 -13.91
C TRP A 84 -7.08 3.79 -12.73
N ALA A 85 -7.88 4.62 -12.05
CA ALA A 85 -7.42 5.34 -10.87
C ALA A 85 -7.13 4.41 -9.70
N VAL A 86 -7.98 3.42 -9.44
CA VAL A 86 -7.74 2.40 -8.40
C VAL A 86 -6.47 1.61 -8.72
N PHE A 87 -6.33 1.10 -9.95
CA PHE A 87 -5.13 0.38 -10.38
C PHE A 87 -3.86 1.23 -10.22
N ALA A 88 -3.89 2.48 -10.69
CA ALA A 88 -2.73 3.38 -10.57
C ALA A 88 -2.36 3.63 -9.09
N GLY A 89 -3.36 3.77 -8.21
CA GLY A 89 -3.14 3.89 -6.78
C GLY A 89 -2.48 2.64 -6.19
N VAL A 90 -2.99 1.46 -6.50
CA VAL A 90 -2.40 0.17 -6.08
C VAL A 90 -0.97 0.01 -6.63
N ALA A 91 -0.73 0.36 -7.88
CA ALA A 91 0.60 0.29 -8.49
C ALA A 91 1.60 1.20 -7.76
N THR A 92 1.21 2.43 -7.43
CA THR A 92 2.07 3.34 -6.65
C THR A 92 2.27 2.86 -5.22
N HIS A 93 1.26 2.20 -4.62
CA HIS A 93 1.38 1.57 -3.31
C HIS A 93 2.46 0.49 -3.33
N LEU A 94 2.36 -0.46 -4.25
CA LEU A 94 3.36 -1.52 -4.43
C LEU A 94 4.75 -0.95 -4.71
N ALA A 95 4.86 0.05 -5.56
CA ALA A 95 6.14 0.69 -5.88
C ALA A 95 6.81 1.33 -4.64
N LEU A 96 6.03 1.97 -3.78
CA LEU A 96 6.54 2.55 -2.54
C LEU A 96 6.97 1.47 -1.55
N ASP A 97 6.19 0.40 -1.41
CA ASP A 97 6.56 -0.70 -0.53
C ASP A 97 7.83 -1.44 -1.01
N ILE A 98 7.98 -1.65 -2.33
CA ILE A 98 9.22 -2.16 -2.93
C ILE A 98 10.39 -1.20 -2.66
N GLY A 99 10.17 0.10 -2.84
CA GLY A 99 11.17 1.13 -2.58
C GLY A 99 11.64 1.12 -1.12
N GLY A 100 10.73 0.98 -0.16
CA GLY A 100 11.06 0.85 1.26
C GLY A 100 11.86 -0.40 1.56
N GLU A 101 11.55 -1.50 0.89
CA GLU A 101 12.28 -2.75 1.05
C GLU A 101 13.72 -2.68 0.55
N LEU A 102 13.96 -2.03 -0.58
CA LEU A 102 15.30 -1.80 -1.13
C LEU A 102 16.17 -0.91 -0.22
N VAL A 103 15.55 -0.07 0.62
CA VAL A 103 16.26 0.82 1.55
C VAL A 103 16.51 0.14 2.90
N VAL A 104 15.52 -0.56 3.45
CA VAL A 104 15.55 -1.07 4.83
C VAL A 104 16.10 -2.49 4.91
N THR A 105 16.17 -3.22 3.80
CA THR A 105 16.57 -4.64 3.70
C THR A 105 15.75 -5.53 4.66
N PRO A 106 14.71 -6.22 4.16
CA PRO A 106 13.82 -6.99 5.01
C PRO A 106 14.50 -8.27 5.52
N ALA A 107 13.95 -8.85 6.59
CA ALA A 107 14.20 -10.25 6.88
C ALA A 107 13.74 -11.12 5.68
N ALA A 108 14.47 -12.20 5.38
CA ALA A 108 14.25 -13.02 4.19
C ALA A 108 12.79 -13.51 4.03
N ASP A 109 12.12 -13.82 5.14
CA ASP A 109 10.73 -14.32 5.14
C ASP A 109 9.65 -13.23 5.10
N SER A 110 10.02 -11.95 5.20
CA SER A 110 9.09 -10.80 5.27
C SER A 110 9.10 -9.95 4.00
N SER A 111 9.84 -10.37 2.98
CA SER A 111 10.02 -9.65 1.73
C SER A 111 8.73 -9.53 0.92
N ILE A 112 8.46 -8.34 0.37
CA ILE A 112 7.36 -8.06 -0.55
C ILE A 112 7.47 -8.86 -1.83
N TRP A 113 8.68 -9.23 -2.25
CA TRP A 113 8.88 -10.04 -3.45
C TRP A 113 8.14 -11.39 -3.35
N ILE A 114 8.03 -11.96 -2.15
CA ILE A 114 7.25 -13.18 -1.89
C ILE A 114 5.76 -12.93 -2.19
N ALA A 115 5.21 -11.77 -1.81
CA ALA A 115 3.81 -11.42 -2.10
C ALA A 115 3.61 -11.13 -3.59
N ILE A 116 4.47 -10.30 -4.20
CA ILE A 116 4.37 -9.90 -5.61
C ILE A 116 4.38 -11.11 -6.53
N PHE A 117 5.30 -12.04 -6.30
CA PHE A 117 5.45 -13.23 -7.13
C PHE A 117 4.63 -14.42 -6.63
N PHE A 118 3.72 -14.24 -5.67
CA PHE A 118 2.82 -15.32 -5.27
C PHE A 118 1.88 -15.70 -6.44
N PRO A 119 1.67 -16.99 -6.74
CA PRO A 119 2.24 -18.19 -6.11
C PRO A 119 3.50 -18.74 -6.80
N ALA A 120 4.03 -18.05 -7.82
CA ALA A 120 5.18 -18.49 -8.61
C ALA A 120 6.48 -18.66 -7.79
N PHE A 121 6.70 -17.83 -6.76
CA PHE A 121 7.88 -17.90 -5.88
C PHE A 121 7.64 -18.70 -4.58
N GLY A 122 6.44 -19.31 -4.45
CA GLY A 122 6.07 -20.13 -3.31
C GLY A 122 4.57 -20.12 -3.03
N CYS A 123 4.10 -21.13 -2.30
CA CYS A 123 2.69 -21.30 -1.94
C CYS A 123 2.32 -20.59 -0.62
N ARG A 124 3.06 -19.57 -0.20
CA ARG A 124 2.80 -18.81 1.03
C ARG A 124 3.03 -17.32 0.85
N PHE A 125 2.33 -16.51 1.63
CA PHE A 125 2.60 -15.08 1.75
C PHE A 125 3.75 -14.80 2.74
N PRO A 126 4.33 -13.58 2.72
CA PRO A 126 5.36 -13.18 3.67
C PRO A 126 4.91 -13.35 5.13
N LYS A 127 5.85 -13.68 6.02
CA LYS A 127 5.63 -13.73 7.46
C LYS A 127 5.80 -12.33 8.05
N ALA A 128 4.86 -11.89 8.89
CA ALA A 128 5.03 -10.65 9.64
C ALA A 128 6.16 -10.83 10.68
N PRO A 129 7.08 -9.86 10.81
CA PRO A 129 8.10 -9.90 11.85
C PRO A 129 7.57 -9.50 13.23
N PHE A 130 6.25 -9.37 13.40
CA PHE A 130 5.58 -8.91 14.60
C PHE A 130 4.38 -9.78 14.94
N HIS A 131 4.09 -9.89 16.24
CA HIS A 131 3.05 -10.74 16.81
C HIS A 131 1.89 -9.94 17.41
N SER A 132 1.93 -8.61 17.35
CA SER A 132 0.85 -7.75 17.83
C SER A 132 0.77 -6.42 17.07
N ILE A 133 -0.39 -5.75 17.16
CA ILE A 133 -0.58 -4.40 16.61
C ILE A 133 0.40 -3.41 17.24
N PHE A 134 0.61 -3.51 18.56
CA PHE A 134 1.52 -2.61 19.29
C PHE A 134 2.97 -2.76 18.82
N GLU A 135 3.42 -4.00 18.62
CA GLU A 135 4.75 -4.28 18.10
C GLU A 135 4.90 -3.76 16.67
N HIS A 136 3.90 -3.97 15.80
CA HIS A 136 3.92 -3.38 14.45
C HIS A 136 4.02 -1.85 14.50
N LEU A 137 3.23 -1.19 15.34
CA LEU A 137 3.28 0.27 15.48
C LEU A 137 4.64 0.73 15.97
N ARG A 138 5.23 0.05 16.95
CA ARG A 138 6.57 0.35 17.47
C ARG A 138 7.64 0.19 16.39
N LEU A 139 7.69 -0.96 15.71
CA LEU A 139 8.64 -1.22 14.63
C LEU A 139 8.48 -0.20 13.50
N THR A 140 7.25 0.23 13.22
CA THR A 140 7.03 1.28 12.23
C THR A 140 7.54 2.64 12.71
N ALA A 141 7.33 2.98 13.98
CA ALA A 141 7.76 4.24 14.57
C ALA A 141 9.29 4.34 14.69
N GLU A 142 9.99 3.21 14.71
CA GLU A 142 11.46 3.14 14.70
C GLU A 142 12.03 3.13 13.26
N ASN A 143 11.19 2.95 12.24
CA ASN A 143 11.62 2.86 10.84
C ASN A 143 11.72 4.25 10.19
N LEU A 144 12.96 4.73 9.99
CA LEU A 144 13.25 6.04 9.42
C LEU A 144 12.64 6.24 8.02
N TYR A 145 12.60 5.21 7.19
CA TYR A 145 11.96 5.28 5.86
C TYR A 145 10.47 5.59 6.00
N VAL A 146 9.79 4.90 6.93
CA VAL A 146 8.37 5.14 7.18
C VAL A 146 8.14 6.54 7.73
N ILE A 147 8.90 6.96 8.74
CA ILE A 147 8.78 8.30 9.33
C ILE A 147 8.96 9.38 8.26
N ALA A 148 10.03 9.28 7.46
CA ALA A 148 10.33 10.24 6.41
C ALA A 148 9.20 10.30 5.38
N GLY A 149 8.72 9.15 4.90
CA GLY A 149 7.64 9.15 3.91
C GLY A 149 6.29 9.59 4.47
N GLU A 150 5.98 9.32 5.74
CA GLU A 150 4.79 9.88 6.42
C GLU A 150 4.87 11.41 6.52
N LEU A 151 6.03 11.96 6.88
CA LEU A 151 6.24 13.41 6.93
C LEU A 151 6.14 14.06 5.54
N VAL A 152 6.83 13.51 4.55
CA VAL A 152 6.80 14.01 3.17
C VAL A 152 5.39 13.90 2.58
N GLY A 153 4.75 12.73 2.73
CA GLY A 153 3.39 12.48 2.29
C GLY A 153 2.38 13.42 2.95
N GLY A 154 2.48 13.60 4.27
CA GLY A 154 1.67 14.53 5.03
C GLY A 154 1.86 15.98 4.58
N ALA A 155 3.09 16.43 4.36
CA ALA A 155 3.39 17.78 3.86
C ALA A 155 2.79 18.03 2.46
N ILE A 156 2.86 17.04 1.57
CA ILE A 156 2.25 17.09 0.24
C ILE A 156 0.73 17.28 0.34
N LEU A 157 0.07 16.49 1.19
CA LEU A 157 -1.38 16.54 1.38
C LEU A 157 -1.81 17.85 2.03
N LEU A 158 -1.09 18.30 3.06
CA LEU A 158 -1.34 19.58 3.73
C LEU A 158 -1.22 20.75 2.75
N ARG A 159 -0.19 20.75 1.90
CA ARG A 159 -0.03 21.77 0.85
C ARG A 159 -1.19 21.73 -0.14
N ALA A 160 -1.58 20.54 -0.60
CA ALA A 160 -2.71 20.39 -1.53
C ALA A 160 -4.02 20.93 -0.93
N TRP A 161 -4.28 20.64 0.34
CA TRP A 161 -5.45 21.15 1.05
C TRP A 161 -5.42 22.67 1.22
N ARG A 162 -4.27 23.25 1.58
CA ARG A 162 -4.09 24.71 1.69
C ARG A 162 -4.38 25.42 0.35
N LEU A 163 -3.87 24.88 -0.76
CA LEU A 163 -4.11 25.44 -2.09
C LEU A 163 -5.59 25.36 -2.49
N ARG A 164 -6.25 24.24 -2.21
CA ARG A 164 -7.70 24.10 -2.44
C ARG A 164 -8.50 25.13 -1.65
N ARG A 165 -8.20 25.33 -0.37
CA ARG A 165 -8.92 26.31 0.45
C ARG A 165 -8.75 27.74 -0.07
N LYS A 166 -7.53 28.13 -0.47
CA LYS A 166 -7.28 29.45 -1.06
C LYS A 166 -8.10 29.69 -2.33
N ALA A 167 -8.17 28.70 -3.22
CA ALA A 167 -8.95 28.79 -4.45
C ALA A 167 -10.47 28.85 -4.24
N GLN A 168 -10.98 28.41 -3.08
CA GLN A 168 -12.39 28.49 -2.73
C GLN A 168 -12.76 29.80 -2.02
N SER A 169 -11.77 30.54 -1.52
CA SER A 169 -11.93 31.82 -0.83
C SER A 169 -11.67 33.04 -1.74
N SER A 170 -11.37 32.82 -3.01
CA SER A 170 -11.16 33.83 -4.05
C SER A 170 -12.26 33.70 -5.10
#